data_AF-A0A942R3R5-F1
#
_entry.id   AF-A0A942R3R5-F1
#
_cell.length_a   1.000
_cell.length_b   1.000
_cell.length_c   1.000
_cell.angle_alpha   90.00
_cell.angle_beta   90.00
_cell.angle_gamma   90.00
#
_symmetry.space_group_name_H-M   'P 1'
#
loop_
_entity.id
_entity.type
_entity.pdbx_description
1 polymer ?
#
loop_
_entity_poly.entity_id
_entity_poly.type
_entity_poly.pdbx_seq_one_letter_code
_entity_poly.pdbx_strand_id
1 'polypeptide(L)'
;MSHDLYATWATTEIVRSIKANPSILFQSNVVTNQLTAFANRESGRTWPIPDGRISGNTANKDFDIAIELKRTNEGLHGVLTAIGQSQAYLHKGYNSSIIVIPDSYNSFGNPGNYIANVINQTNNNLPIGVFTYSQPDTSQTSPFHGKLTCHRNVGFDIHNAPQVNTQISSATNTQWAHLREGSSESHAFFKYLQTAKRISTNDISIEPNINHLPQELIDAVSRITNSVSALNYLSFATGSSLHDLIWRYFWFENVLTNDISKLYSSSQPFVVQDSNSPLLLENGVFKKFFSGRSDSIKNKIIDKLNGGTISLNDAWDEFARNIHNRAHSYREDIDSGLSHLGFLEDDGRPTELGYRFIDICERTGDFYSGQAKMILGSSILKNGDLAVLLHYFYKISEEIFSNDNFAFTSQVNGRYSFNKDAYLDRVKDVLANDLSVMNTASIRGGQSRKAFQGELAVLSKFGFIGDRTNRFRIGNGLLINWPLIQEYLNFEI
;
A
#
# COMPACT_ATOMS: atom_id res chain seq x y z
N MET A 1 15.28 14.41 -9.07
CA MET A 1 14.69 13.65 -7.96
C MET A 1 13.32 14.21 -7.67
N SER A 2 12.31 13.35 -7.53
CA SER A 2 10.91 13.76 -7.38
C SER A 2 10.66 14.42 -6.02
N HIS A 3 9.66 15.29 -5.99
CA HIS A 3 9.16 15.95 -4.78
C HIS A 3 8.74 14.93 -3.70
N ASP A 4 8.05 13.86 -4.10
CA ASP A 4 7.60 12.77 -3.20
C ASP A 4 8.76 12.10 -2.44
N LEU A 5 9.91 11.92 -3.10
CA LEU A 5 11.10 11.31 -2.48
C LEU A 5 11.70 12.23 -1.41
N TYR A 6 11.72 13.54 -1.66
CA TYR A 6 12.15 14.53 -0.68
C TYR A 6 11.22 14.57 0.53
N ALA A 7 9.90 14.58 0.30
CA ALA A 7 8.89 14.55 1.35
C ALA A 7 9.01 13.30 2.22
N THR A 8 9.22 12.14 1.58
CA THR A 8 9.49 10.86 2.22
C THR A 8 10.70 10.93 3.16
N TRP A 9 11.85 11.40 2.67
CA TRP A 9 13.06 11.49 3.49
C TRP A 9 12.94 12.50 4.62
N ALA A 10 12.33 13.66 4.36
CA ALA A 10 12.08 14.66 5.39
C ALA A 10 11.17 14.12 6.49
N THR A 11 10.11 13.39 6.12
CA THR A 11 9.19 12.75 7.08
C THR A 11 9.93 11.78 8.00
N THR A 12 10.80 10.93 7.45
CA THR A 12 11.65 10.01 8.21
C THR A 12 12.54 10.74 9.23
N GLU A 13 13.18 11.83 8.81
CA GLU A 13 14.05 12.61 9.69
C GLU A 13 13.27 13.36 10.79
N ILE A 14 12.06 13.82 10.49
CA ILE A 14 11.17 14.42 11.49
C ILE A 14 10.78 13.38 12.54
N VAL A 15 10.44 12.14 12.12
CA VAL A 15 10.13 11.05 13.07
C VAL A 15 11.33 10.79 13.98
N ARG A 16 12.54 10.73 13.42
CA ARG A 16 13.78 10.58 14.21
C ARG A 16 13.94 11.72 15.22
N SER A 17 13.69 12.96 14.79
CA SER A 17 13.77 14.16 15.64
C SER A 17 12.74 14.14 16.77
N ILE A 18 11.50 13.73 16.48
CA ILE A 18 10.43 13.59 17.48
C ILE A 18 10.76 12.51 18.50
N LYS A 19 11.30 11.35 18.07
CA LYS A 19 11.72 10.28 18.99
C LYS A 19 12.87 10.71 19.88
N ALA A 20 13.84 11.43 19.33
CA ALA A 20 14.98 11.96 20.08
C ALA A 20 14.58 13.08 21.05
N ASN A 21 13.63 13.93 20.66
CA ASN A 21 13.13 15.04 21.46
C ASN A 21 11.61 15.23 21.30
N PRO A 22 10.78 14.57 22.13
CA PRO A 22 9.32 14.67 22.03
C PRO A 22 8.75 16.07 22.22
N SER A 23 9.49 17.01 22.85
CA SER A 23 9.04 18.40 23.02
C SER A 23 8.90 19.17 21.71
N ILE A 24 9.48 18.65 20.63
CA ILE A 24 9.26 19.15 19.27
C ILE A 24 7.78 18.99 18.89
N LEU A 25 7.17 17.87 19.28
CA LEU A 25 5.78 17.56 18.96
C LEU A 25 4.83 18.04 20.06
N PHE A 26 5.06 17.63 21.32
CA PHE A 26 4.08 17.79 22.38
C PHE A 26 4.30 19.04 23.24
N GLN A 27 3.21 19.71 23.65
CA GLN A 27 3.28 20.80 24.63
C GLN A 27 3.66 20.30 26.03
N SER A 28 3.17 19.11 26.39
CA SER A 28 3.40 18.47 27.67
C SER A 28 4.52 17.44 27.58
N ASN A 29 5.23 17.21 28.69
CA ASN A 29 6.23 16.14 28.77
C ASN A 29 5.55 14.78 28.57
N VAL A 30 5.85 14.12 27.45
CA VAL A 30 5.46 12.73 27.18
C VAL A 30 6.63 11.82 27.53
N VAL A 31 6.34 10.69 28.22
CA VAL A 31 7.35 9.68 28.51
C VAL A 31 7.80 9.02 27.21
N THR A 32 9.06 9.23 26.82
CA THR A 32 9.67 8.75 25.57
C THR A 32 9.46 7.25 25.31
N ASN A 33 9.54 6.42 26.35
CA ASN A 33 9.41 4.96 26.23
C ASN A 33 8.00 4.50 25.82
N GLN A 34 7.01 5.39 25.85
CA GLN A 34 5.63 5.12 25.46
C GLN A 34 5.29 5.71 24.09
N LEU A 35 6.22 6.43 23.45
CA LEU A 35 6.00 7.06 22.16
C LEU A 35 6.43 6.12 21.03
N THR A 36 5.47 5.76 20.20
CA THR A 36 5.72 5.17 18.89
C THR A 36 5.37 6.18 17.81
N ALA A 37 6.19 6.24 16.76
CA ALA A 37 5.98 7.11 15.62
C ALA A 37 6.65 6.48 14.40
N PHE A 38 5.95 6.51 13.26
CA PHE A 38 6.42 5.93 12.01
C PHE A 38 6.09 6.87 10.86
N ALA A 39 7.03 6.94 9.91
CA ALA A 39 6.82 7.64 8.65
C ALA A 39 5.94 6.76 7.74
N ASN A 40 4.81 7.31 7.33
CA ASN A 40 3.77 6.65 6.55
C ASN A 40 3.32 7.56 5.39
N ARG A 41 2.35 7.07 4.62
CA ARG A 41 1.70 7.81 3.54
C ARG A 41 0.19 7.75 3.66
N GLU A 42 -0.49 8.74 3.11
CA GLU A 42 -1.93 8.68 2.89
C GLU A 42 -2.25 7.89 1.60
N SER A 43 -3.17 6.94 1.70
CA SER A 43 -3.54 6.02 0.63
C SER A 43 -4.57 6.58 -0.35
N GLY A 44 -5.47 7.42 0.16
CA GLY A 44 -6.57 8.06 -0.58
C GLY A 44 -6.19 9.37 -1.26
N ARG A 45 -7.12 9.86 -2.10
CA ARG A 45 -7.00 11.11 -2.87
C ARG A 45 -7.90 12.23 -2.33
N THR A 46 -8.39 12.10 -1.09
CA THR A 46 -9.29 13.10 -0.52
C THR A 46 -8.52 14.38 -0.26
N TRP A 47 -8.90 15.47 -0.92
CA TRP A 47 -8.27 16.75 -0.69
C TRP A 47 -8.53 17.26 0.74
N PRO A 48 -7.56 17.91 1.40
CA PRO A 48 -6.17 18.07 1.00
C PRO A 48 -5.33 16.79 1.25
N ILE A 49 -4.39 16.50 0.35
CA ILE A 49 -3.47 15.35 0.44
C ILE A 49 -2.12 15.86 0.95
N PRO A 50 -1.56 15.32 2.04
CA PRO A 50 -0.23 15.71 2.50
C PRO A 50 0.86 15.00 1.70
N ASP A 51 2.03 15.63 1.63
CA ASP A 51 3.21 15.07 0.96
C ASP A 51 3.83 13.91 1.75
N GLY A 52 3.61 13.89 3.07
CA GLY A 52 3.99 12.81 3.96
C GLY A 52 3.05 12.72 5.17
N ARG A 53 3.05 11.58 5.85
CA ARG A 53 2.26 11.37 7.07
C ARG A 53 3.14 10.77 8.15
N ILE A 54 2.94 11.20 9.39
CA ILE A 54 3.47 10.51 10.56
C ILE A 54 2.29 9.95 11.32
N SER A 55 2.26 8.64 11.53
CA SER A 55 1.32 8.02 12.45
C SER A 55 2.07 7.56 13.68
N GLY A 56 1.51 7.85 14.84
CA GLY A 56 2.10 7.45 16.10
C GLY A 56 1.05 7.18 17.16
N ASN A 57 1.53 6.61 18.24
CA ASN A 57 0.72 6.31 19.40
C ASN A 57 1.54 6.62 20.65
N THR A 58 0.84 7.14 21.65
CA THR A 58 1.28 7.11 23.05
C THR A 58 0.41 6.14 23.82
N ALA A 59 0.82 5.76 25.03
CA ALA A 59 0.06 4.85 25.90
C ALA A 59 -1.46 5.16 26.01
N ASN A 60 -1.87 6.40 25.78
CA ASN A 60 -3.26 6.84 25.93
C ASN A 60 -3.95 7.26 24.62
N LYS A 61 -3.22 7.43 23.51
CA LYS A 61 -3.80 8.05 22.30
C LYS A 61 -2.99 7.85 21.03
N ASP A 62 -3.69 7.56 19.94
CA ASP A 62 -3.19 7.63 18.57
C ASP A 62 -3.16 9.08 18.07
N PHE A 63 -2.21 9.39 17.19
CA PHE A 63 -2.13 10.68 16.52
C PHE A 63 -1.62 10.54 15.09
N ASP A 64 -2.08 11.45 14.24
CA ASP A 64 -1.63 11.60 12.86
C ASP A 64 -1.17 13.03 12.59
N ILE A 65 -0.03 13.15 11.92
CA ILE A 65 0.60 14.40 11.53
C ILE A 65 0.70 14.46 10.01
N ALA A 66 0.20 15.54 9.42
CA ALA A 66 0.38 15.83 8.00
C ALA A 66 1.71 16.57 7.76
N ILE A 67 2.46 16.17 6.73
CA ILE A 67 3.69 16.86 6.30
C ILE A 67 3.42 17.58 4.99
N GLU A 68 3.77 18.86 4.93
CA GLU A 68 3.78 19.68 3.71
C GLU A 68 5.22 20.05 3.39
N LEU A 69 5.74 19.59 2.24
CA LEU A 69 7.10 19.86 1.80
C LEU A 69 7.11 20.78 0.57
N LYS A 70 7.85 21.88 0.65
CA LYS A 70 8.05 22.80 -0.49
C LYS A 70 9.43 22.66 -1.10
N ARG A 71 9.53 22.82 -2.42
CA ARG A 71 10.78 22.81 -3.19
C ARG A 71 11.39 24.20 -3.33
N THR A 72 12.69 24.26 -3.61
CA THR A 72 13.46 25.49 -3.84
C THR A 72 12.96 26.35 -5.00
N ASN A 73 12.21 25.79 -5.96
CA ASN A 73 11.69 26.52 -7.11
C ASN A 73 10.30 27.17 -6.88
N GLU A 74 9.67 26.98 -5.71
CA GLU A 74 8.31 27.48 -5.45
C GLU A 74 8.27 28.93 -4.90
N GLY A 75 9.41 29.44 -4.41
CA GLY A 75 9.54 30.82 -3.95
C GLY A 75 8.53 31.23 -2.86
N LEU A 76 8.15 32.51 -2.87
CA LEU A 76 7.14 33.06 -1.93
C LEU A 76 5.75 32.43 -2.10
N HIS A 77 5.41 31.95 -3.29
CA HIS A 77 4.15 31.24 -3.50
C HIS A 77 4.12 29.93 -2.69
N GLY A 78 5.24 29.20 -2.65
CA GLY A 78 5.41 28.02 -1.80
C GLY A 78 5.20 28.32 -0.31
N VAL A 79 5.71 29.46 0.18
CA VAL A 79 5.53 29.91 1.58
C VAL A 79 4.05 30.07 1.93
N LEU A 80 3.29 30.80 1.10
CA LEU A 80 1.88 31.09 1.38
C LEU A 80 1.00 29.84 1.26
N THR A 81 1.25 29.02 0.24
CA THR A 81 0.51 27.77 0.04
C THR A 81 0.77 26.78 1.16
N ALA A 82 2.01 26.68 1.66
CA ALA A 82 2.34 25.80 2.78
C ALA A 82 1.54 26.15 4.04
N ILE A 83 1.35 27.44 4.35
CA ILE A 83 0.54 27.88 5.48
C ILE A 83 -0.93 27.46 5.30
N GLY A 84 -1.49 27.70 4.12
CA GLY A 84 -2.89 27.36 3.81
C GLY A 84 -3.15 25.86 3.84
N GLN A 85 -2.30 25.06 3.19
CA GLN A 85 -2.40 23.60 3.18
C GLN A 85 -2.27 23.02 4.58
N SER A 86 -1.32 23.53 5.38
CA SER A 86 -1.12 23.08 6.77
C SER A 86 -2.35 23.26 7.65
N GLN A 87 -3.08 24.36 7.48
CA GLN A 87 -4.34 24.59 8.18
C GLN A 87 -5.47 23.71 7.61
N ALA A 88 -5.50 23.51 6.29
CA ALA A 88 -6.48 22.63 5.66
C ALA A 88 -6.35 21.17 6.14
N TYR A 89 -5.13 20.68 6.41
CA TYR A 89 -4.92 19.36 7.01
C TYR A 89 -5.55 19.23 8.40
N LEU A 90 -5.42 20.27 9.25
CA LEU A 90 -6.09 20.28 10.55
C LEU A 90 -7.61 20.24 10.39
N HIS A 91 -8.15 20.96 9.41
CA HIS A 91 -9.58 20.93 9.10
C HIS A 91 -10.04 19.56 8.57
N LYS A 92 -9.21 18.86 7.80
CA LYS A 92 -9.46 17.47 7.35
C LYS A 92 -9.53 16.50 8.53
N GLY A 93 -8.88 16.82 9.64
CA GLY A 93 -8.94 16.07 10.89
C GLY A 93 -7.60 15.52 11.37
N TYR A 94 -6.48 15.92 10.75
CA TYR A 94 -5.16 15.60 11.27
C TYR A 94 -4.96 16.27 12.64
N ASN A 95 -4.27 15.59 13.56
CA ASN A 95 -4.05 16.13 14.91
C ASN A 95 -3.07 17.30 14.92
N SER A 96 -2.14 17.30 13.97
CA SER A 96 -1.17 18.36 13.76
C SER A 96 -0.69 18.36 12.31
N SER A 97 0.01 19.43 11.92
CA SER A 97 0.72 19.48 10.63
C SER A 97 2.13 20.00 10.81
N ILE A 98 3.01 19.72 9.85
CA ILE A 98 4.39 20.21 9.83
C ILE A 98 4.71 20.73 8.44
N ILE A 99 5.19 21.96 8.39
CA ILE A 99 5.73 22.58 7.18
C ILE A 99 7.22 22.30 7.12
N VAL A 100 7.69 21.84 5.97
CA VAL A 100 9.10 21.63 5.64
C VAL A 100 9.43 22.46 4.41
N ILE A 101 10.26 23.49 4.58
CA ILE A 101 10.55 24.48 3.53
C ILE A 101 12.05 24.65 3.33
N PRO A 102 12.58 25.04 2.16
CA PRO A 102 14.01 25.28 2.02
C PRO A 102 14.52 26.34 3.00
N ASP A 103 15.77 26.23 3.46
CA ASP A 103 16.40 27.25 4.31
C ASP A 103 16.38 28.65 3.66
N SER A 104 16.39 28.70 2.33
CA SER A 104 16.25 29.93 1.56
C SER A 104 15.67 29.67 0.17
N TYR A 105 15.03 30.70 -0.36
CA TYR A 105 14.69 30.85 -1.77
C TYR A 105 15.57 31.94 -2.38
N ASN A 106 15.79 31.86 -3.69
CA ASN A 106 16.44 32.96 -4.43
C ASN A 106 15.73 34.30 -4.22
N SER A 107 14.40 34.26 -4.01
CA SER A 107 13.56 35.44 -3.75
C SER A 107 13.35 35.77 -2.27
N PHE A 108 13.77 34.90 -1.34
CA PHE A 108 13.45 35.07 0.08
C PHE A 108 14.40 34.32 1.02
N GLY A 109 15.17 35.05 1.83
CA GLY A 109 16.30 34.49 2.57
C GLY A 109 15.99 33.77 3.88
N ASN A 110 14.79 33.93 4.47
CA ASN A 110 14.45 33.27 5.75
C ASN A 110 12.96 32.88 5.84
N PRO A 111 12.52 31.93 5.00
CA PRO A 111 11.14 31.44 5.00
C PRO A 111 10.72 30.80 6.32
N GLY A 112 11.59 30.03 6.98
CA GLY A 112 11.27 29.35 8.23
C GLY A 112 10.84 30.30 9.35
N ASN A 113 11.65 31.34 9.63
CA ASN A 113 11.31 32.32 10.66
C ASN A 113 10.07 33.14 10.28
N TYR A 114 9.90 33.45 9.00
CA TYR A 114 8.73 34.17 8.54
C TYR A 114 7.43 33.39 8.80
N ILE A 115 7.37 32.12 8.38
CA ILE A 115 6.20 31.26 8.61
C ILE A 115 5.93 31.10 10.10
N ALA A 116 6.98 30.81 10.89
CA ALA A 116 6.86 30.69 12.34
C ALA A 116 6.26 31.95 12.97
N ASN A 117 6.74 33.14 12.58
CA ASN A 117 6.23 34.41 13.06
C ASN A 117 4.78 34.66 12.65
N VAL A 118 4.41 34.38 11.39
CA VAL A 118 3.03 34.52 10.90
C VAL A 118 2.09 33.67 11.74
N ILE A 119 2.39 32.37 11.91
CA ILE A 119 1.54 31.46 12.68
C ILE A 119 1.43 31.92 14.14
N ASN A 120 2.55 32.29 14.77
CA ASN A 120 2.57 32.75 16.17
C ASN A 120 1.77 34.04 16.37
N GLN A 121 1.75 34.95 15.38
CA GLN A 121 0.98 36.19 15.43
C GLN A 121 -0.51 35.98 15.12
N THR A 122 -0.86 35.03 14.26
CA THR A 122 -2.26 34.76 13.92
C THR A 122 -2.96 33.88 14.96
N ASN A 123 -2.32 32.79 15.36
CA ASN A 123 -2.82 31.88 16.39
C ASN A 123 -1.70 30.95 16.86
N ASN A 124 -1.08 31.31 18.00
CA ASN A 124 0.02 30.56 18.58
C ASN A 124 -0.36 29.14 19.04
N ASN A 125 -1.66 28.85 19.22
CA ASN A 125 -2.13 27.55 19.67
C ASN A 125 -2.35 26.54 18.54
N LEU A 126 -2.15 26.94 17.28
CA LEU A 126 -2.26 26.00 16.15
C LEU A 126 -1.15 24.94 16.21
N PRO A 127 -1.48 23.63 16.15
CA PRO A 127 -0.51 22.55 16.23
C PRO A 127 0.23 22.37 14.89
N ILE A 128 1.08 23.34 14.53
CA ILE A 128 1.76 23.42 13.22
C ILE A 128 3.28 23.56 13.39
N GLY A 129 4.04 22.50 13.18
CA GLY A 129 5.50 22.59 13.19
C GLY A 129 6.04 23.36 11.98
N VAL A 130 7.15 24.06 12.14
CA VAL A 130 7.86 24.70 11.01
C VAL A 130 9.32 24.29 11.03
N PHE A 131 9.74 23.63 9.96
CA PHE A 131 11.10 23.18 9.73
C PHE A 131 11.62 23.77 8.43
N THR A 132 12.90 24.07 8.43
CA THR A 132 13.64 24.34 7.21
C THR A 132 14.57 23.18 6.87
N TYR A 133 14.96 23.07 5.61
CA TYR A 133 15.94 22.10 5.17
C TYR A 133 17.06 22.69 4.30
N SER A 134 18.25 22.16 4.53
CA SER A 134 19.42 22.31 3.68
C SER A 134 19.50 21.16 2.66
N GLN A 135 20.39 21.29 1.67
CA GLN A 135 20.56 20.29 0.62
C GLN A 135 20.85 18.89 1.22
N PRO A 136 20.04 17.86 0.89
CA PRO A 136 20.24 16.52 1.42
C PRO A 136 21.43 15.81 0.78
N ASP A 137 21.99 14.84 1.51
CA ASP A 137 23.07 13.98 1.04
C ASP A 137 22.52 12.63 0.58
N THR A 138 22.23 12.51 -0.71
CA THR A 138 21.66 11.30 -1.30
C THR A 138 22.62 10.12 -1.38
N SER A 139 23.88 10.30 -0.95
CA SER A 139 24.82 9.19 -0.79
C SER A 139 24.56 8.38 0.49
N GLN A 140 23.79 8.90 1.44
CA GLN A 140 23.52 8.27 2.74
C GLN A 140 22.19 7.52 2.77
N THR A 141 22.03 6.58 3.71
CA THR A 141 20.77 5.86 3.98
C THR A 141 19.64 6.79 4.47
N SER A 142 20.00 7.84 5.22
CA SER A 142 19.07 8.91 5.63
C SER A 142 19.56 10.25 5.05
N PRO A 143 19.11 10.64 3.84
CA PRO A 143 19.64 11.83 3.16
C PRO A 143 19.42 13.16 3.90
N PHE A 144 18.37 13.21 4.73
CA PHE A 144 18.00 14.37 5.52
C PHE A 144 18.63 14.40 6.92
N HIS A 145 19.47 13.43 7.26
CA HIS A 145 20.07 13.36 8.59
C HIS A 145 20.82 14.65 8.95
N GLY A 146 20.35 15.34 9.99
CA GLY A 146 20.94 16.61 10.44
C GLY A 146 20.79 17.76 9.44
N LYS A 147 19.89 17.64 8.46
CA LYS A 147 19.60 18.66 7.45
C LYS A 147 18.37 19.51 7.77
N LEU A 148 17.61 19.14 8.79
CA LEU A 148 16.41 19.86 9.23
C LEU A 148 16.71 20.79 10.41
N THR A 149 16.19 22.01 10.34
CA THR A 149 16.22 22.98 11.44
C THR A 149 14.80 23.31 11.88
N CYS A 150 14.48 23.12 13.17
CA CYS A 150 13.17 23.50 13.72
C CYS A 150 13.12 25.00 14.03
N HIS A 151 12.17 25.71 13.44
CA HIS A 151 11.88 27.13 13.70
C HIS A 151 10.67 27.33 14.62
N ARG A 152 9.74 26.37 14.62
CA ARG A 152 8.56 26.37 15.48
C ARG A 152 8.23 24.92 15.85
N ASN A 153 8.19 24.62 17.14
CA ASN A 153 7.67 23.33 17.62
C ASN A 153 6.18 23.21 17.28
N VAL A 154 5.71 21.98 17.09
CA VAL A 154 4.32 21.72 16.72
C VAL A 154 3.37 22.21 17.79
N GLY A 155 3.66 21.91 19.07
CA GLY A 155 2.81 22.30 20.17
C GLY A 155 1.48 21.54 20.17
N PHE A 156 1.52 20.23 19.90
CA PHE A 156 0.38 19.33 19.99
C PHE A 156 0.02 19.04 21.45
N ASP A 157 -1.21 19.36 21.85
CA ASP A 157 -1.74 19.00 23.17
C ASP A 157 -2.47 17.66 23.11
N ILE A 158 -1.80 16.61 23.58
CA ILE A 158 -2.32 15.24 23.53
C ILE A 158 -3.58 15.04 24.37
N HIS A 159 -3.75 15.80 25.46
CA HIS A 159 -4.86 15.65 26.39
C HIS A 159 -6.15 16.24 25.81
N ASN A 160 -6.04 17.37 25.12
CA ASN A 160 -7.18 18.08 24.52
C ASN A 160 -7.36 17.83 23.02
N ALA A 161 -6.51 16.99 22.41
CA ALA A 161 -6.62 16.67 21.00
C ALA A 161 -8.01 16.08 20.67
N PRO A 162 -8.65 16.48 19.56
CA PRO A 162 -9.78 15.72 19.04
C PRO A 162 -9.35 14.28 18.75
N GLN A 163 -10.29 13.32 18.85
CA GLN A 163 -10.08 11.95 18.37
C GLN A 163 -9.70 12.01 16.87
N VAL A 164 -8.82 11.12 16.44
CA VAL A 164 -8.44 11.01 15.01
C VAL A 164 -9.72 10.84 14.20
N ASN A 165 -9.95 11.72 13.23
CA ASN A 165 -11.18 11.69 12.43
C ASN A 165 -11.20 10.42 11.55
N THR A 166 -12.33 9.71 11.52
CA THR A 166 -12.54 8.51 10.70
C THR A 166 -12.53 8.79 9.20
N GLN A 167 -12.50 10.06 8.79
CA GLN A 167 -12.33 10.50 7.40
C GLN A 167 -10.89 10.41 6.89
N ILE A 168 -9.89 10.24 7.77
CA ILE A 168 -8.51 9.99 7.33
C ILE A 168 -8.41 8.53 6.91
N SER A 169 -8.07 8.30 5.63
CA SER A 169 -7.90 6.96 5.07
C SER A 169 -6.96 6.09 5.93
N SER A 170 -7.23 4.79 5.97
CA SER A 170 -6.47 3.85 6.81
C SER A 170 -4.98 3.95 6.53
N ALA A 171 -4.18 4.17 7.58
CA ALA A 171 -2.73 4.28 7.49
C ALA A 171 -2.14 2.99 6.92
N THR A 172 -1.17 3.11 6.01
CA THR A 172 -0.30 1.99 5.68
C THR A 172 0.64 1.71 6.85
N ASN A 173 1.03 0.45 7.03
CA ASN A 173 2.05 0.07 8.01
C ASN A 173 3.48 0.36 7.51
N THR A 174 3.61 0.90 6.30
CA THR A 174 4.87 1.14 5.59
C THR A 174 4.79 2.46 4.84
N GLN A 175 5.95 3.07 4.57
CA GLN A 175 6.04 4.27 3.74
C GLN A 175 5.69 4.02 2.26
N TRP A 176 5.76 2.77 1.79
CA TRP A 176 5.37 2.35 0.44
C TRP A 176 4.03 1.62 0.42
N ALA A 177 3.43 1.55 -0.76
CA ALA A 177 2.14 0.90 -1.00
C ALA A 177 2.18 -0.60 -0.69
N HIS A 178 1.08 -1.10 -0.11
CA HIS A 178 0.88 -2.53 0.03
C HIS A 178 0.48 -3.15 -1.31
N LEU A 179 1.31 -4.06 -1.84
CA LEU A 179 1.03 -4.81 -3.06
C LEU A 179 1.18 -6.30 -2.78
N ARG A 180 0.32 -7.13 -3.38
CA ARG A 180 0.28 -8.57 -3.11
C ARG A 180 0.41 -9.41 -4.36
N GLU A 181 1.34 -10.36 -4.31
CA GLU A 181 1.49 -11.40 -5.32
C GLU A 181 0.18 -12.15 -5.54
N GLY A 182 -0.22 -12.31 -6.81
CA GLY A 182 -1.42 -13.03 -7.16
C GLY A 182 -2.71 -12.25 -6.95
N SER A 183 -2.67 -10.98 -6.51
CA SER A 183 -3.83 -10.09 -6.49
C SER A 183 -3.56 -8.79 -7.24
N SER A 184 -2.36 -8.25 -7.16
CA SER A 184 -1.91 -7.07 -7.91
C SER A 184 -1.45 -7.41 -9.33
N GLU A 185 -2.23 -8.21 -10.06
CA GLU A 185 -1.95 -8.56 -11.45
C GLU A 185 -2.47 -7.49 -12.40
N SER A 186 -1.69 -7.15 -13.44
CA SER A 186 -2.02 -6.06 -14.38
C SER A 186 -3.40 -6.24 -15.02
N HIS A 187 -3.74 -7.45 -15.47
CA HIS A 187 -5.05 -7.70 -16.09
C HIS A 187 -6.20 -7.67 -15.06
N ALA A 188 -5.95 -8.01 -13.79
CA ALA A 188 -6.98 -7.88 -12.75
C ALA A 188 -7.27 -6.41 -12.42
N PHE A 189 -6.21 -5.60 -12.31
CA PHE A 189 -6.32 -4.14 -12.19
C PHE A 189 -7.05 -3.52 -13.39
N PHE A 190 -6.69 -3.91 -14.61
CA PHE A 190 -7.40 -3.51 -15.81
C PHE A 190 -8.89 -3.87 -15.76
N LYS A 191 -9.23 -5.12 -15.43
CA LYS A 191 -10.63 -5.56 -15.38
C LYS A 191 -11.44 -4.82 -14.32
N TYR A 192 -10.86 -4.56 -13.16
CA TYR A 192 -11.52 -3.74 -12.14
C TYR A 192 -11.76 -2.32 -12.64
N LEU A 193 -10.73 -1.66 -13.19
CA LEU A 193 -10.82 -0.30 -13.73
C LEU A 193 -11.80 -0.21 -14.91
N GLN A 194 -11.85 -1.23 -15.76
CA GLN A 194 -12.82 -1.35 -16.85
C GLN A 194 -14.25 -1.47 -16.31
N THR A 195 -14.47 -2.26 -15.25
CA THR A 195 -15.75 -2.31 -14.54
C THR A 195 -16.10 -0.95 -13.96
N ALA A 196 -15.16 -0.29 -13.28
CA ALA A 196 -15.36 1.05 -12.71
C ALA A 196 -15.78 2.06 -13.79
N LYS A 197 -15.02 2.17 -14.90
CA LYS A 197 -15.38 3.00 -16.07
C LYS A 197 -16.81 2.73 -16.55
N ARG A 198 -17.17 1.45 -16.72
CA ARG A 198 -18.52 1.06 -17.21
C ARG A 198 -19.63 1.44 -16.23
N ILE A 199 -19.48 1.16 -14.94
CA ILE A 199 -20.51 1.44 -13.94
C ILE A 199 -20.67 2.94 -13.73
N SER A 200 -19.55 3.67 -13.60
CA SER A 200 -19.54 5.10 -13.32
C SER A 200 -20.00 5.96 -14.51
N THR A 201 -19.72 5.55 -15.76
CA THR A 201 -20.11 6.34 -16.94
C THR A 201 -21.59 6.15 -17.30
N ASN A 202 -22.15 4.97 -17.03
CA ASN A 202 -23.53 4.65 -17.39
C ASN A 202 -24.52 4.88 -16.24
N ASP A 203 -24.09 5.49 -15.14
CA ASP A 203 -24.86 5.67 -13.90
C ASP A 203 -25.63 4.42 -13.49
N ILE A 204 -24.98 3.26 -13.63
CA ILE A 204 -25.58 1.97 -13.29
C ILE A 204 -25.77 1.97 -11.77
N SER A 205 -27.03 1.90 -11.35
CA SER A 205 -27.45 1.84 -9.94
C SER A 205 -28.11 0.50 -9.58
N ILE A 206 -28.18 -0.43 -10.54
CA ILE A 206 -28.73 -1.77 -10.35
C ILE A 206 -27.64 -2.76 -9.94
N GLU A 207 -27.97 -3.65 -9.03
CA GLU A 207 -27.08 -4.72 -8.55
C GLU A 207 -26.84 -5.81 -9.62
N PRO A 208 -25.67 -6.49 -9.61
CA PRO A 208 -25.40 -7.56 -10.55
C PRO A 208 -26.32 -8.76 -10.32
N ASN A 209 -26.76 -9.40 -11.41
CA ASN A 209 -27.61 -10.58 -11.35
C ASN A 209 -26.81 -11.84 -10.95
N ILE A 210 -27.16 -12.44 -9.82
CA ILE A 210 -26.53 -13.65 -9.28
C ILE A 210 -27.31 -14.95 -9.51
N ASN A 211 -28.37 -14.94 -10.32
CA ASN A 211 -29.21 -16.13 -10.60
C ASN A 211 -28.46 -17.26 -11.31
N HIS A 212 -27.25 -16.99 -11.79
CA HIS A 212 -26.37 -18.01 -12.37
C HIS A 212 -25.63 -18.85 -11.31
N LEU A 213 -25.67 -18.46 -10.03
CA LEU A 213 -25.04 -19.21 -8.95
C LEU A 213 -25.87 -20.47 -8.61
N PRO A 214 -25.22 -21.58 -8.20
CA PRO A 214 -25.90 -22.77 -7.71
C PRO A 214 -26.84 -22.45 -6.54
N GLN A 215 -28.05 -23.02 -6.57
CA GLN A 215 -29.03 -22.80 -5.50
C GLN A 215 -28.50 -23.30 -4.16
N GLU A 216 -27.72 -24.39 -4.15
CA GLU A 216 -27.11 -24.95 -2.94
C GLU A 216 -26.14 -23.98 -2.26
N LEU A 217 -25.46 -23.14 -3.05
CA LEU A 217 -24.59 -22.08 -2.54
C LEU A 217 -25.40 -20.94 -1.93
N ILE A 218 -26.52 -20.56 -2.55
CA ILE A 218 -27.44 -19.55 -2.02
C ILE A 218 -28.08 -20.03 -0.71
N ASP A 219 -28.50 -21.29 -0.67
CA ASP A 219 -29.07 -21.93 0.51
C ASP A 219 -28.03 -22.03 1.64
N ALA A 220 -26.76 -22.28 1.30
CA ALA A 220 -25.66 -22.27 2.26
C ALA A 220 -25.47 -20.91 2.92
N VAL A 221 -25.57 -19.81 2.16
CA VAL A 221 -25.53 -18.47 2.77
C VAL A 221 -26.69 -18.30 3.74
N SER A 222 -27.90 -18.68 3.36
CA SER A 222 -29.09 -18.59 4.23
C SER A 222 -28.94 -19.41 5.51
N ARG A 223 -28.27 -20.57 5.46
CA ARG A 223 -27.93 -21.35 6.67
C ARG A 223 -26.89 -20.67 7.56
N ILE A 224 -25.91 -19.99 6.96
CA ILE A 224 -24.84 -19.29 7.69
C ILE A 224 -25.35 -18.00 8.33
N THR A 225 -26.16 -17.23 7.62
CA THR A 225 -26.67 -15.94 8.07
C THR A 225 -28.04 -15.62 7.43
N ASN A 226 -28.94 -15.11 8.27
CA ASN A 226 -30.26 -14.62 7.84
C ASN A 226 -30.31 -13.09 7.67
N SER A 227 -29.25 -12.37 8.03
CA SER A 227 -29.24 -10.90 8.08
C SER A 227 -28.72 -10.23 6.81
N VAL A 228 -28.09 -10.98 5.91
CA VAL A 228 -27.40 -10.45 4.73
C VAL A 228 -27.78 -11.29 3.51
N SER A 229 -28.06 -10.64 2.38
CA SER A 229 -28.33 -11.32 1.11
C SER A 229 -27.12 -12.11 0.62
N ALA A 230 -27.35 -13.17 -0.17
CA ALA A 230 -26.26 -13.95 -0.78
C ALA A 230 -25.30 -13.08 -1.60
N LEU A 231 -25.83 -12.10 -2.32
CA LEU A 231 -25.06 -11.12 -3.10
C LEU A 231 -24.07 -10.34 -2.22
N ASN A 232 -24.53 -9.80 -1.10
CA ASN A 232 -23.69 -9.01 -0.19
C ASN A 232 -22.73 -9.88 0.62
N TYR A 233 -23.17 -11.08 1.03
CA TYR A 233 -22.35 -12.01 1.79
C TYR A 233 -21.20 -12.55 0.94
N LEU A 234 -21.47 -13.13 -0.23
CA LEU A 234 -20.44 -13.75 -1.07
C LEU A 234 -19.43 -12.76 -1.66
N SER A 235 -19.81 -11.48 -1.76
CA SER A 235 -18.91 -10.41 -2.21
C SER A 235 -18.20 -9.69 -1.07
N PHE A 236 -18.58 -9.89 0.19
CA PHE A 236 -18.10 -9.06 1.31
C PHE A 236 -18.35 -7.56 1.07
N ALA A 237 -19.53 -7.20 0.55
CA ALA A 237 -19.88 -5.82 0.27
C ALA A 237 -21.34 -5.56 0.62
N THR A 238 -21.58 -5.05 1.82
CA THR A 238 -22.93 -4.76 2.35
C THR A 238 -23.38 -3.33 2.13
N GLY A 239 -22.47 -2.42 1.77
CA GLY A 239 -22.78 -1.02 1.55
C GLY A 239 -23.40 -0.73 0.18
N SER A 240 -23.90 0.49 0.02
CA SER A 240 -24.54 0.99 -1.20
C SER A 240 -23.69 2.06 -1.90
N SER A 241 -22.41 2.18 -1.56
CA SER A 241 -21.51 3.12 -2.22
C SER A 241 -21.27 2.71 -3.67
N LEU A 242 -20.89 3.67 -4.53
CA LEU A 242 -20.46 3.38 -5.90
C LEU A 242 -19.31 2.35 -5.91
N HIS A 243 -18.37 2.50 -4.99
CA HIS A 243 -17.24 1.60 -4.79
C HIS A 243 -17.68 0.17 -4.46
N ASP A 244 -18.66 -0.02 -3.57
CA ASP A 244 -19.24 -1.34 -3.28
C ASP A 244 -19.90 -1.96 -4.52
N LEU A 245 -20.63 -1.15 -5.29
CA LEU A 245 -21.31 -1.61 -6.50
C LEU A 245 -20.29 -2.08 -7.55
N ILE A 246 -19.24 -1.29 -7.81
CA ILE A 246 -18.15 -1.63 -8.72
C ILE A 246 -17.50 -2.95 -8.31
N TRP A 247 -17.19 -3.10 -7.01
CA TRP A 247 -16.60 -4.33 -6.48
C TRP A 247 -17.50 -5.55 -6.72
N ARG A 248 -18.81 -5.43 -6.46
CA ARG A 248 -19.75 -6.54 -6.70
C ARG A 248 -19.80 -6.95 -8.17
N TYR A 249 -19.88 -6.00 -9.09
CA TYR A 249 -19.81 -6.31 -10.52
C TYR A 249 -18.49 -6.99 -10.90
N PHE A 250 -17.35 -6.45 -10.45
CA PHE A 250 -16.05 -7.05 -10.73
C PHE A 250 -15.98 -8.49 -10.20
N TRP A 251 -16.41 -8.71 -8.96
CA TRP A 251 -16.35 -10.00 -8.29
C TRP A 251 -17.18 -11.07 -9.02
N PHE A 252 -18.46 -10.80 -9.32
CA PHE A 252 -19.33 -11.80 -9.94
C PHE A 252 -19.08 -11.99 -11.43
N GLU A 253 -18.53 -10.99 -12.14
CA GLU A 253 -18.21 -11.14 -13.58
C GLU A 253 -16.82 -11.74 -13.83
N ASN A 254 -15.85 -11.52 -12.94
CA ASN A 254 -14.45 -11.89 -13.20
C ASN A 254 -13.87 -12.90 -12.20
N VAL A 255 -14.48 -13.11 -11.04
CA VAL A 255 -13.95 -14.03 -10.01
C VAL A 255 -14.90 -15.17 -9.71
N LEU A 256 -16.09 -14.87 -9.19
CA LEU A 256 -17.10 -15.87 -8.84
C LEU A 256 -18.09 -16.07 -10.00
N THR A 257 -17.56 -16.51 -11.14
CA THR A 257 -18.38 -16.84 -12.32
C THR A 257 -19.18 -18.13 -12.11
N ASN A 258 -20.16 -18.40 -12.98
CA ASN A 258 -20.98 -19.62 -12.96
C ASN A 258 -20.14 -20.90 -12.74
N ASP A 259 -19.14 -21.14 -13.58
CA ASP A 259 -18.35 -22.37 -13.48
C ASP A 259 -17.38 -22.41 -12.30
N ILE A 260 -17.00 -21.24 -11.75
CA ILE A 260 -16.17 -21.18 -10.54
C ILE A 260 -17.01 -21.41 -9.29
N SER A 261 -18.27 -20.97 -9.29
CA SER A 261 -19.20 -21.11 -8.17
C SER A 261 -19.71 -22.53 -7.93
N LYS A 262 -19.55 -23.44 -8.91
CA LYS A 262 -19.86 -24.87 -8.76
C LYS A 262 -18.76 -25.59 -7.96
N LEU A 263 -19.15 -26.40 -6.99
CA LEU A 263 -18.20 -27.15 -6.14
C LEU A 263 -17.62 -28.39 -6.86
N TYR A 264 -18.46 -29.12 -7.59
CA TYR A 264 -18.12 -30.37 -8.26
C TYR A 264 -18.69 -30.48 -9.68
N SER A 265 -18.06 -31.29 -10.52
CA SER A 265 -18.47 -31.62 -11.90
C SER A 265 -19.23 -32.94 -12.00
N SER A 266 -19.00 -33.86 -11.06
CA SER A 266 -19.69 -35.13 -10.89
C SER A 266 -19.97 -35.34 -9.41
N SER A 267 -21.01 -36.09 -9.06
CA SER A 267 -21.41 -36.38 -7.68
C SER A 267 -21.25 -37.85 -7.27
N GLN A 268 -20.90 -38.75 -8.20
CA GLN A 268 -20.72 -40.19 -7.94
C GLN A 268 -19.53 -40.76 -8.74
N PRO A 269 -18.30 -40.76 -8.19
CA PRO A 269 -17.88 -40.05 -6.98
C PRO A 269 -17.88 -38.52 -7.20
N PHE A 270 -17.77 -37.75 -6.12
CA PHE A 270 -17.60 -36.32 -6.26
C PHE A 270 -16.26 -36.00 -6.95
N VAL A 271 -16.30 -35.18 -8.00
CA VAL A 271 -15.11 -34.73 -8.73
C VAL A 271 -15.07 -33.21 -8.69
N VAL A 272 -13.92 -32.63 -8.34
CA VAL A 272 -13.77 -31.17 -8.25
C VAL A 272 -14.10 -30.48 -9.57
N GLN A 273 -14.91 -29.42 -9.50
CA GLN A 273 -15.07 -28.50 -10.62
C GLN A 273 -13.86 -27.57 -10.68
N ASP A 274 -13.01 -27.79 -11.68
CA ASP A 274 -11.81 -26.99 -11.93
C ASP A 274 -12.00 -26.09 -13.16
N SER A 275 -12.22 -24.80 -12.92
CA SER A 275 -12.59 -23.82 -13.94
C SER A 275 -11.66 -22.61 -13.90
N ASN A 276 -11.37 -22.07 -15.08
CA ASN A 276 -10.59 -20.84 -15.23
C ASN A 276 -11.48 -19.60 -15.07
N SER A 277 -10.95 -18.54 -14.45
CA SER A 277 -11.59 -17.23 -14.42
C SER A 277 -11.25 -16.43 -15.68
N PRO A 278 -12.00 -15.36 -16.00
CA PRO A 278 -11.62 -14.41 -17.04
C PRO A 278 -10.31 -13.65 -16.77
N LEU A 279 -9.67 -13.80 -15.60
CA LEU A 279 -8.46 -13.06 -15.25
C LEU A 279 -7.21 -13.75 -15.80
N LEU A 280 -6.64 -13.21 -16.88
CA LEU A 280 -5.37 -13.62 -17.47
C LEU A 280 -4.17 -13.30 -16.56
N LEU A 281 -3.23 -14.23 -16.42
CA LEU A 281 -1.93 -14.03 -15.76
C LEU A 281 -0.84 -13.65 -16.78
N GLU A 282 0.29 -13.14 -16.30
CA GLU A 282 1.43 -12.74 -17.15
C GLU A 282 1.95 -13.87 -18.06
N ASN A 283 1.84 -15.12 -17.62
CA ASN A 283 2.23 -16.30 -18.41
C ASN A 283 1.20 -16.71 -19.48
N GLY A 284 0.16 -15.91 -19.72
CA GLY A 284 -0.89 -16.18 -20.70
C GLY A 284 -1.93 -17.21 -20.24
N VAL A 285 -1.85 -17.72 -19.02
CA VAL A 285 -2.82 -18.68 -18.48
C VAL A 285 -3.88 -17.94 -17.66
N PHE A 286 -5.14 -18.36 -17.79
CA PHE A 286 -6.22 -17.84 -16.98
C PHE A 286 -6.12 -18.33 -15.53
N LYS A 287 -6.33 -17.41 -14.60
CA LYS A 287 -6.24 -17.66 -13.16
C LYS A 287 -7.37 -18.56 -12.71
N LYS A 288 -7.05 -19.52 -11.84
CA LYS A 288 -8.03 -20.37 -11.15
C LYS A 288 -8.31 -19.81 -9.75
N PHE A 289 -9.57 -19.87 -9.33
CA PHE A 289 -9.98 -19.55 -7.97
C PHE A 289 -10.60 -20.78 -7.33
N PHE A 290 -10.28 -21.02 -6.06
CA PHE A 290 -10.79 -22.12 -5.24
C PHE A 290 -10.42 -23.55 -5.70
N SER A 291 -9.88 -23.71 -6.92
CA SER A 291 -9.39 -24.96 -7.53
C SER A 291 -7.93 -24.85 -8.01
N GLY A 292 -7.44 -25.87 -8.73
CA GLY A 292 -6.16 -25.86 -9.45
C GLY A 292 -4.91 -26.23 -8.65
N ARG A 293 -4.95 -26.14 -7.31
CA ARG A 293 -3.89 -26.64 -6.42
C ARG A 293 -4.39 -27.84 -5.62
N SER A 294 -3.53 -28.81 -5.33
CA SER A 294 -3.89 -29.98 -4.50
C SER A 294 -4.42 -29.59 -3.12
N ASP A 295 -3.97 -28.47 -2.55
CA ASP A 295 -4.41 -27.95 -1.26
C ASP A 295 -5.55 -26.91 -1.34
N SER A 296 -6.18 -26.76 -2.51
CA SER A 296 -7.29 -25.82 -2.69
C SER A 296 -8.52 -26.21 -1.87
N ILE A 297 -9.39 -25.24 -1.57
CA ILE A 297 -10.58 -25.48 -0.76
C ILE A 297 -11.51 -26.50 -1.40
N LYS A 298 -11.71 -26.47 -2.73
CA LYS A 298 -12.56 -27.45 -3.40
C LYS A 298 -12.01 -28.87 -3.28
N ASN A 299 -10.70 -29.07 -3.49
CA ASN A 299 -10.08 -30.39 -3.29
C ASN A 299 -10.28 -30.90 -1.87
N LYS A 300 -9.99 -30.08 -0.86
CA LYS A 300 -10.19 -30.43 0.55
C LYS A 300 -11.63 -30.80 0.88
N ILE A 301 -12.61 -30.05 0.36
CA ILE A 301 -14.03 -30.31 0.60
C ILE A 301 -14.47 -31.61 -0.11
N ILE A 302 -14.05 -31.81 -1.36
CA ILE A 302 -14.40 -33.03 -2.11
C ILE A 302 -13.76 -34.28 -1.50
N ASP A 303 -12.52 -34.19 -1.02
CA ASP A 303 -11.87 -35.30 -0.30
C ASP A 303 -12.66 -35.68 0.97
N LYS A 304 -13.08 -34.67 1.74
CA LYS A 304 -13.93 -34.88 2.93
C LYS A 304 -15.30 -35.49 2.58
N LEU A 305 -15.92 -35.06 1.48
CA LEU A 305 -17.20 -35.59 0.99
C LEU A 305 -17.10 -37.04 0.54
N ASN A 306 -16.11 -37.35 -0.30
CA ASN A 306 -15.87 -38.72 -0.76
C ASN A 306 -15.45 -39.65 0.38
N GLY A 307 -14.79 -39.12 1.40
CA GLY A 307 -14.49 -39.82 2.65
C GLY A 307 -15.68 -39.97 3.61
N GLY A 308 -16.85 -39.38 3.30
CA GLY A 308 -18.04 -39.42 4.14
C GLY A 308 -17.89 -38.67 5.49
N THR A 309 -16.92 -37.77 5.60
CA THR A 309 -16.60 -37.06 6.85
C THR A 309 -17.42 -35.79 7.08
N ILE A 310 -18.04 -35.26 6.03
CA ILE A 310 -18.94 -34.09 6.08
C ILE A 310 -20.17 -34.35 5.22
N SER A 311 -21.30 -33.70 5.52
CA SER A 311 -22.48 -33.75 4.65
C SER A 311 -22.34 -32.79 3.45
N LEU A 312 -23.22 -32.94 2.46
CA LEU A 312 -23.26 -32.02 1.32
C LEU A 312 -23.59 -30.58 1.74
N ASN A 313 -24.44 -30.39 2.76
CA ASN A 313 -24.75 -29.06 3.28
C ASN A 313 -23.52 -28.44 3.96
N ASP A 314 -22.80 -29.20 4.77
CA ASP A 314 -21.57 -28.74 5.44
C ASP A 314 -20.50 -28.34 4.41
N ALA A 315 -20.40 -29.10 3.31
CA ALA A 315 -19.49 -28.79 2.21
C ALA A 315 -19.79 -27.44 1.55
N TRP A 316 -21.06 -27.15 1.27
CA TRP A 316 -21.46 -25.85 0.71
C TRP A 316 -21.28 -24.70 1.72
N ASP A 317 -21.53 -24.94 3.00
CA ASP A 317 -21.31 -23.94 4.05
C ASP A 317 -19.82 -23.59 4.20
N GLU A 318 -18.93 -24.60 4.20
CA GLU A 318 -17.48 -24.41 4.23
C GLU A 318 -17.01 -23.64 2.99
N PHE A 319 -17.57 -23.95 1.81
CA PHE A 319 -17.24 -23.26 0.57
C PHE A 319 -17.72 -21.80 0.56
N ALA A 320 -18.95 -21.53 1.00
CA ALA A 320 -19.49 -20.17 1.09
C ALA A 320 -18.67 -19.28 2.03
N ARG A 321 -18.26 -19.79 3.20
CA ARG A 321 -17.36 -19.07 4.12
C ARG A 321 -16.01 -18.79 3.49
N ASN A 322 -15.47 -19.74 2.72
CA ASN A 322 -14.20 -19.53 2.01
C ASN A 322 -14.31 -18.45 0.93
N ILE A 323 -15.40 -18.45 0.15
CA ILE A 323 -15.69 -17.41 -0.85
C ILE A 323 -15.78 -16.04 -0.17
N HIS A 324 -16.56 -15.92 0.90
CA HIS A 324 -16.72 -14.68 1.68
C HIS A 324 -15.37 -14.13 2.17
N ASN A 325 -14.56 -14.98 2.81
CA ASN A 325 -13.23 -14.59 3.30
C ASN A 325 -12.28 -14.22 2.16
N ARG A 326 -12.37 -14.92 1.02
CA ARG A 326 -11.55 -14.62 -0.14
C ARG A 326 -11.95 -13.29 -0.77
N ALA A 327 -13.24 -13.01 -0.86
CA ALA A 327 -13.78 -11.74 -1.35
C ALA A 327 -13.25 -10.57 -0.54
N HIS A 328 -13.34 -10.66 0.80
CA HIS A 328 -12.72 -9.67 1.70
C HIS A 328 -11.25 -9.45 1.38
N SER A 329 -10.45 -10.52 1.44
CA SER A 329 -9.00 -10.39 1.25
C SER A 329 -8.61 -9.87 -0.13
N TYR A 330 -9.36 -10.25 -1.18
CA TYR A 330 -9.06 -9.86 -2.55
C TYR A 330 -9.48 -8.41 -2.81
N ARG A 331 -10.57 -7.97 -2.18
CA ARG A 331 -11.01 -6.58 -2.20
C ARG A 331 -9.97 -5.68 -1.58
N GLU A 332 -9.52 -6.01 -0.36
CA GLU A 332 -8.45 -5.27 0.31
C GLU A 332 -7.20 -5.14 -0.58
N ASP A 333 -6.78 -6.24 -1.22
CA ASP A 333 -5.61 -6.24 -2.10
C ASP A 333 -5.79 -5.36 -3.35
N ILE A 334 -6.97 -5.40 -4.00
CA ILE A 334 -7.27 -4.65 -5.23
C ILE A 334 -7.47 -3.16 -4.92
N ASP A 335 -8.32 -2.86 -3.94
CA ASP A 335 -8.67 -1.49 -3.57
C ASP A 335 -7.43 -0.73 -3.08
N SER A 336 -6.67 -1.34 -2.16
CA SER A 336 -5.42 -0.74 -1.67
C SER A 336 -4.40 -0.59 -2.79
N GLY A 337 -4.25 -1.59 -3.66
CA GLY A 337 -3.31 -1.51 -4.78
C GLY A 337 -3.65 -0.38 -5.74
N LEU A 338 -4.89 -0.31 -6.23
CA LEU A 338 -5.30 0.68 -7.22
C LEU A 338 -5.36 2.11 -6.66
N SER A 339 -5.83 2.28 -5.42
CA SER A 339 -5.92 3.58 -4.76
C SER A 339 -4.51 4.16 -4.51
N HIS A 340 -3.60 3.38 -3.90
CA HIS A 340 -2.22 3.83 -3.66
C HIS A 340 -1.46 4.16 -4.93
N LEU A 341 -1.65 3.36 -5.99
CA LEU A 341 -1.01 3.60 -7.28
C LEU A 341 -1.61 4.80 -8.03
N GLY A 342 -2.68 5.40 -7.49
CA GLY A 342 -3.33 6.58 -8.05
C GLY A 342 -4.19 6.28 -9.27
N PHE A 343 -4.71 5.06 -9.41
CA PHE A 343 -5.62 4.68 -10.50
C PHE A 343 -7.10 4.90 -10.15
N LEU A 344 -7.43 5.05 -8.86
CA LEU A 344 -8.79 5.27 -8.38
C LEU A 344 -8.89 6.56 -7.55
N GLU A 345 -10.03 7.22 -7.69
CA GLU A 345 -10.55 8.24 -6.78
C GLU A 345 -11.18 7.55 -5.56
N ASP A 346 -11.47 8.32 -4.50
CA ASP A 346 -12.02 7.74 -3.26
C ASP A 346 -13.45 7.22 -3.40
N ASP A 347 -14.20 7.69 -4.39
CA ASP A 347 -15.56 7.22 -4.69
C ASP A 347 -15.57 5.94 -5.56
N GLY A 348 -14.39 5.44 -5.94
CA GLY A 348 -14.19 4.25 -6.76
C GLY A 348 -14.10 4.51 -8.27
N ARG A 349 -14.19 5.77 -8.72
CA ARG A 349 -14.01 6.11 -10.14
C ARG A 349 -12.55 6.01 -10.57
N PRO A 350 -12.25 5.69 -11.84
CA PRO A 350 -10.89 5.82 -12.35
C PRO A 350 -10.42 7.28 -12.33
N THR A 351 -9.18 7.50 -11.93
CA THR A 351 -8.48 8.79 -12.11
C THR A 351 -8.11 9.01 -13.57
N GLU A 352 -7.55 10.17 -13.93
CA GLU A 352 -6.96 10.37 -15.26
C GLU A 352 -5.94 9.28 -15.61
N LEU A 353 -5.08 8.93 -14.66
CA LEU A 353 -4.11 7.85 -14.79
C LEU A 353 -4.80 6.48 -14.97
N GLY A 354 -5.89 6.25 -14.23
CA GLY A 354 -6.79 5.10 -14.41
C GLY A 354 -7.32 4.99 -15.83
N TYR A 355 -7.91 6.06 -16.35
CA TYR A 355 -8.44 6.09 -17.72
C TYR A 355 -7.35 5.84 -18.77
N ARG A 356 -6.18 6.47 -18.64
CA ARG A 356 -5.07 6.24 -19.58
C ARG A 356 -4.61 4.78 -19.58
N PHE A 357 -4.54 4.14 -18.41
CA PHE A 357 -4.19 2.72 -18.31
C PHE A 357 -5.27 1.81 -18.94
N ILE A 358 -6.55 2.11 -18.74
CA ILE A 358 -7.64 1.39 -19.40
C ILE A 358 -7.51 1.52 -20.92
N ASP A 359 -7.39 2.76 -21.42
CA ASP A 359 -7.42 3.04 -22.85
C ASP A 359 -6.25 2.40 -23.60
N ILE A 360 -5.05 2.35 -22.99
CA ILE A 360 -3.92 1.66 -23.61
C ILE A 360 -4.14 0.13 -23.69
N CYS A 361 -4.70 -0.46 -22.63
CA CYS A 361 -4.99 -1.88 -22.58
C CYS A 361 -6.08 -2.25 -23.60
N GLU A 362 -7.15 -1.44 -23.70
CA GLU A 362 -8.22 -1.63 -24.68
C GLU A 362 -7.72 -1.49 -26.12
N ARG A 363 -6.85 -0.50 -26.39
CA ARG A 363 -6.32 -0.24 -27.73
C ARG A 363 -5.35 -1.32 -28.22
N THR A 364 -4.53 -1.86 -27.32
CA THR A 364 -3.45 -2.80 -27.69
C THR A 364 -3.82 -4.26 -27.48
N GLY A 365 -4.79 -4.55 -26.61
CA GLY A 365 -5.06 -5.91 -26.14
C GLY A 365 -3.94 -6.49 -25.28
N ASP A 366 -3.00 -5.66 -24.83
CA ASP A 366 -1.86 -6.05 -23.99
C ASP A 366 -1.96 -5.40 -22.61
N PHE A 367 -1.61 -6.19 -21.59
CA PHE A 367 -1.69 -5.84 -20.18
C PHE A 367 -0.35 -5.99 -19.48
N TYR A 368 0.56 -6.80 -20.03
CA TYR A 368 1.78 -7.24 -19.34
C TYR A 368 3.06 -6.79 -20.04
N SER A 369 2.96 -6.12 -21.19
CA SER A 369 4.10 -5.57 -21.92
C SER A 369 3.84 -4.15 -22.42
N GLY A 370 4.80 -3.60 -23.17
CA GLY A 370 4.71 -2.29 -23.79
C GLY A 370 4.31 -1.16 -22.85
N GLN A 371 3.48 -0.24 -23.36
CA GLN A 371 3.04 0.94 -22.61
C GLN A 371 2.18 0.60 -21.37
N ALA A 372 1.38 -0.48 -21.40
CA ALA A 372 0.62 -0.91 -20.24
C ALA A 372 1.54 -1.28 -19.07
N LYS A 373 2.60 -2.07 -19.35
CA LYS A 373 3.63 -2.39 -18.35
C LYS A 373 4.36 -1.14 -17.86
N MET A 374 4.67 -0.21 -18.76
CA MET A 374 5.36 1.04 -18.40
C MET A 374 4.53 1.92 -17.47
N ILE A 375 3.24 2.13 -17.77
CA ILE A 375 2.33 2.90 -16.92
C ILE A 375 2.25 2.26 -15.53
N LEU A 376 1.93 0.97 -15.45
CA LEU A 376 1.77 0.29 -14.16
C LEU A 376 3.09 0.26 -13.36
N GLY A 377 4.21 -0.06 -14.01
CA GLY A 377 5.51 -0.09 -13.33
C GLY A 377 5.97 1.31 -12.87
N SER A 378 5.68 2.35 -13.64
CA SER A 378 6.01 3.74 -13.27
C SER A 378 5.17 4.17 -12.08
N SER A 379 3.86 3.85 -12.07
CA SER A 379 2.99 4.05 -10.92
C SER A 379 3.48 3.31 -9.68
N ILE A 380 3.95 2.06 -9.81
CA ILE A 380 4.50 1.28 -8.70
C ILE A 380 5.73 1.95 -8.09
N LEU A 381 6.64 2.45 -8.91
CA LEU A 381 7.86 3.09 -8.44
C LEU A 381 7.62 4.49 -7.86
N LYS A 382 6.77 5.29 -8.51
CA LYS A 382 6.49 6.69 -8.16
C LYS A 382 5.36 6.81 -7.13
N ASN A 383 4.13 6.45 -7.52
CA ASN A 383 2.96 6.58 -6.65
C ASN A 383 2.94 5.53 -5.54
N GLY A 384 3.53 4.35 -5.78
CA GLY A 384 3.68 3.32 -4.77
C GLY A 384 4.87 3.50 -3.84
N ASP A 385 5.80 4.43 -4.13
CA ASP A 385 7.07 4.63 -3.43
C ASP A 385 7.97 3.39 -3.34
N LEU A 386 7.79 2.38 -4.19
CA LEU A 386 8.71 1.23 -4.21
C LEU A 386 10.12 1.63 -4.68
N ALA A 387 10.29 2.78 -5.35
CA ALA A 387 11.62 3.33 -5.60
C ALA A 387 12.35 3.72 -4.31
N VAL A 388 11.63 4.23 -3.30
CA VAL A 388 12.17 4.53 -1.97
C VAL A 388 12.62 3.25 -1.29
N LEU A 389 11.78 2.21 -1.33
CA LEU A 389 12.11 0.90 -0.77
C LEU A 389 13.42 0.36 -1.37
N LEU A 390 13.56 0.42 -2.70
CA LEU A 390 14.77 -0.01 -3.40
C LEU A 390 16.00 0.82 -3.01
N HIS A 391 15.85 2.13 -2.81
CA HIS A 391 16.91 2.99 -2.30
C HIS A 391 17.38 2.55 -0.91
N TYR A 392 16.46 2.28 0.03
CA TYR A 392 16.84 1.77 1.35
C TYR A 392 17.54 0.42 1.26
N PHE A 393 17.01 -0.52 0.47
CA PHE A 393 17.65 -1.82 0.25
C PHE A 393 19.09 -1.66 -0.23
N TYR A 394 19.32 -0.79 -1.20
CA TYR A 394 20.65 -0.53 -1.74
C TYR A 394 21.60 0.04 -0.70
N LYS A 395 21.18 1.09 0.02
CA LYS A 395 22.05 1.79 0.97
C LYS A 395 22.37 0.96 2.21
N ILE A 396 21.38 0.24 2.74
CA ILE A 396 21.61 -0.72 3.83
C ILE A 396 22.58 -1.83 3.37
N SER A 397 22.45 -2.29 2.13
CA SER A 397 23.37 -3.31 1.59
C SER A 397 24.79 -2.76 1.43
N GLU A 398 24.93 -1.55 0.89
CA GLU A 398 26.22 -0.87 0.73
C GLU A 398 26.95 -0.78 2.07
N GLU A 399 26.28 -0.36 3.14
CA GLU A 399 26.84 -0.28 4.50
C GLU A 399 27.21 -1.65 5.08
N ILE A 400 26.37 -2.67 4.88
CA ILE A 400 26.64 -4.03 5.38
C ILE A 400 27.88 -4.59 4.69
N PHE A 401 27.90 -4.59 3.36
CA PHE A 401 28.93 -5.30 2.60
C PHE A 401 30.24 -4.50 2.53
N SER A 402 30.22 -3.17 2.69
CA SER A 402 31.47 -2.42 2.87
C SER A 402 32.22 -2.80 4.15
N ASN A 403 31.50 -3.26 5.17
CA ASN A 403 32.06 -3.71 6.44
C ASN A 403 32.42 -5.20 6.44
N ASP A 404 31.57 -6.04 5.86
CA ASP A 404 31.81 -7.48 5.69
C ASP A 404 31.30 -7.97 4.32
N ASN A 405 32.22 -8.12 3.37
CA ASN A 405 31.94 -8.61 2.02
C ASN A 405 31.29 -10.02 1.99
N PHE A 406 31.45 -10.82 3.05
CA PHE A 406 30.90 -12.17 3.17
C PHE A 406 29.70 -12.24 4.12
N ALA A 407 29.17 -11.11 4.57
CA ALA A 407 27.97 -11.08 5.42
C ALA A 407 26.85 -11.94 4.82
N PHE A 408 26.15 -12.67 5.69
CA PHE A 408 25.08 -13.62 5.33
C PHE A 408 25.51 -14.76 4.40
N THR A 409 26.80 -15.05 4.28
CA THR A 409 27.27 -16.21 3.51
C THR A 409 27.42 -17.43 4.42
N SER A 410 26.83 -18.55 4.02
CA SER A 410 27.07 -19.86 4.65
C SER A 410 27.75 -20.80 3.66
N GLN A 411 28.55 -21.73 4.19
CA GLN A 411 29.14 -22.80 3.38
C GLN A 411 28.27 -24.06 3.52
N VAL A 412 27.72 -24.52 2.41
CA VAL A 412 26.93 -25.76 2.34
C VAL A 412 27.60 -26.68 1.33
N ASN A 413 28.09 -27.84 1.78
CA ASN A 413 28.78 -28.84 0.96
C ASN A 413 29.95 -28.26 0.13
N GLY A 414 30.76 -27.40 0.75
CA GLY A 414 31.91 -26.77 0.10
C GLY A 414 31.56 -25.60 -0.83
N ARG A 415 30.27 -25.30 -1.07
CA ARG A 415 29.80 -24.16 -1.87
C ARG A 415 29.31 -23.04 -0.96
N TYR A 416 29.62 -21.80 -1.35
CA TYR A 416 29.07 -20.63 -0.68
C TYR A 416 27.62 -20.39 -1.12
N SER A 417 26.74 -20.14 -0.17
CA SER A 417 25.33 -19.84 -0.37
C SER A 417 24.95 -18.59 0.39
N PHE A 418 24.13 -17.73 -0.22
CA PHE A 418 23.62 -16.53 0.43
C PHE A 418 22.40 -16.84 1.29
N ASN A 419 22.46 -16.50 2.58
CA ASN A 419 21.35 -16.62 3.51
C ASN A 419 20.40 -15.41 3.37
N LYS A 420 19.52 -15.50 2.37
CA LYS A 420 18.54 -14.45 2.07
C LYS A 420 17.60 -14.13 3.23
N ASP A 421 17.22 -15.11 4.04
CA ASP A 421 16.24 -14.89 5.10
C ASP A 421 16.86 -14.01 6.20
N ALA A 422 18.09 -14.31 6.63
CA ALA A 422 18.82 -13.50 7.60
C ALA A 422 19.11 -12.08 7.08
N TYR A 423 19.44 -11.93 5.79
CA TYR A 423 19.63 -10.63 5.16
C TYR A 423 18.35 -9.79 5.16
N LEU A 424 17.21 -10.38 4.76
CA LEU A 424 15.92 -9.67 4.76
C LEU A 424 15.46 -9.31 6.17
N ASP A 425 15.72 -10.16 7.16
CA ASP A 425 15.43 -9.85 8.56
C ASP A 425 16.28 -8.69 9.07
N ARG A 426 17.56 -8.60 8.67
CA ARG A 426 18.40 -7.44 9.01
C ARG A 426 17.91 -6.16 8.33
N VAL A 427 17.55 -6.21 7.05
CA VAL A 427 16.99 -5.04 6.35
C VAL A 427 15.69 -4.58 7.01
N LYS A 428 14.81 -5.52 7.36
CA LYS A 428 13.57 -5.24 8.10
C LYS A 428 13.83 -4.57 9.46
N ASP A 429 14.82 -5.06 10.20
CA ASP A 429 15.22 -4.52 11.49
C ASP A 429 15.66 -3.05 11.38
N VAL A 430 16.54 -2.73 10.42
CA VAL A 430 16.98 -1.35 10.16
C VAL A 430 15.81 -0.45 9.75
N LEU A 431 14.94 -0.92 8.85
CA LEU A 431 13.77 -0.15 8.40
C LEU A 431 12.78 0.15 9.53
N ALA A 432 12.57 -0.81 10.44
CA ALA A 432 11.62 -0.67 11.54
C ALA A 432 12.19 0.13 12.71
N ASN A 433 13.43 -0.15 13.11
CA ASN A 433 14.00 0.33 14.37
C ASN A 433 14.89 1.56 14.19
N ASP A 434 15.69 1.60 13.13
CA ASP A 434 16.64 2.71 12.90
C ASP A 434 15.97 3.84 12.10
N LEU A 435 15.24 3.47 11.04
CA LEU A 435 14.59 4.43 10.13
C LEU A 435 13.13 4.71 10.49
N SER A 436 12.44 3.81 11.20
CA SER A 436 11.02 3.99 11.57
C SER A 436 10.08 4.20 10.37
N VAL A 437 10.36 3.54 9.24
CA VAL A 437 9.56 3.60 7.99
C VAL A 437 8.67 2.37 7.79
N MET A 438 8.70 1.44 8.76
CA MET A 438 7.93 0.21 8.76
C MET A 438 7.46 -0.12 10.18
N ASN A 439 6.14 -0.22 10.39
CA ASN A 439 5.55 -0.69 11.64
C ASN A 439 5.34 -2.21 11.60
N THR A 440 6.02 -2.93 12.50
CA THR A 440 5.95 -4.40 12.56
C THR A 440 4.92 -4.95 13.54
N ALA A 441 4.20 -4.11 14.30
CA ALA A 441 3.30 -4.54 15.37
C ALA A 441 2.04 -5.28 14.85
N SER A 442 1.57 -4.94 13.65
CA SER A 442 0.39 -5.55 12.99
C SER A 442 0.66 -6.93 12.37
N ILE A 443 1.91 -7.40 12.34
CA ILE A 443 2.32 -8.63 11.64
C ILE A 443 2.01 -9.91 12.46
N ARG A 444 1.44 -9.79 13.67
CA ARG A 444 1.33 -10.90 14.65
C ARG A 444 0.09 -11.82 14.52
N GLY A 445 -0.63 -11.82 13.39
CA GLY A 445 -1.82 -12.67 13.20
C GLY A 445 -1.74 -13.58 11.97
N GLY A 446 -1.49 -14.88 12.16
CA GLY A 446 -1.43 -15.91 11.10
C GLY A 446 0.00 -16.34 10.76
N GLN A 447 0.17 -17.49 10.07
CA GLN A 447 1.50 -17.99 9.67
C GLN A 447 2.33 -16.84 9.09
N SER A 448 3.42 -16.47 9.78
CA SER A 448 4.14 -15.24 9.49
C SER A 448 4.67 -15.30 8.05
N ARG A 449 4.14 -14.41 7.19
CA ARG A 449 4.76 -14.21 5.89
C ARG A 449 6.19 -13.73 6.11
N LYS A 450 7.10 -14.23 5.29
CA LYS A 450 8.46 -13.72 5.26
C LYS A 450 8.46 -12.25 4.86
N ALA A 451 9.40 -11.48 5.42
CA ALA A 451 9.51 -10.06 5.16
C ALA A 451 9.63 -9.78 3.64
N PHE A 452 8.94 -8.73 3.18
CA PHE A 452 8.98 -8.22 1.80
C PHE A 452 8.55 -9.21 0.70
N GLN A 453 7.84 -10.30 1.04
CA GLN A 453 7.47 -11.32 0.07
C GLN A 453 6.65 -10.74 -1.10
N GLY A 454 5.66 -9.88 -0.80
CA GLY A 454 4.78 -9.29 -1.82
C GLY A 454 5.53 -8.28 -2.68
N GLU A 455 6.25 -7.36 -2.04
CA GLU A 455 7.01 -6.29 -2.67
C GLU A 455 8.06 -6.84 -3.62
N LEU A 456 8.89 -7.80 -3.16
CA LEU A 456 9.92 -8.39 -4.00
C LEU A 456 9.33 -9.28 -5.11
N ALA A 457 8.15 -9.88 -4.92
CA ALA A 457 7.48 -10.60 -6.00
C ALA A 457 7.04 -9.64 -7.11
N VAL A 458 6.43 -8.52 -6.76
CA VAL A 458 5.97 -7.50 -7.72
C VAL A 458 7.16 -6.86 -8.44
N LEU A 459 8.17 -6.38 -7.72
CA LEU A 459 9.37 -5.77 -8.31
C LEU A 459 10.08 -6.69 -9.31
N SER A 460 10.08 -7.99 -9.02
CA SER A 460 10.70 -9.01 -9.87
C SER A 460 9.94 -9.20 -11.19
N LYS A 461 8.59 -9.09 -11.22
CA LYS A 461 7.79 -9.19 -12.45
C LYS A 461 8.05 -8.05 -13.43
N PHE A 462 8.38 -6.87 -12.90
CA PHE A 462 8.77 -5.72 -13.72
C PHE A 462 10.25 -5.77 -14.14
N GLY A 463 11.04 -6.73 -13.64
CA GLY A 463 12.47 -6.81 -13.93
C GLY A 463 13.32 -5.77 -13.21
N PHE A 464 12.74 -5.04 -12.24
CA PHE A 464 13.45 -4.05 -11.43
C PHE A 464 14.47 -4.69 -10.50
N ILE A 465 14.26 -5.95 -10.16
CA ILE A 465 15.21 -6.78 -9.40
C ILE A 465 15.36 -8.15 -10.05
N GLY A 466 16.40 -8.88 -9.65
CA GLY A 466 16.62 -10.25 -10.11
C GLY A 466 15.42 -11.18 -9.87
N ASP A 467 15.26 -12.15 -10.77
CA ASP A 467 14.21 -13.18 -10.67
C ASP A 467 14.31 -13.99 -9.37
N ARG A 468 13.33 -14.85 -9.07
CA ARG A 468 13.30 -15.62 -7.82
C ARG A 468 14.57 -16.48 -7.58
N THR A 469 15.27 -16.89 -8.63
CA THR A 469 16.46 -17.74 -8.55
C THR A 469 17.76 -16.93 -8.42
N ASN A 470 17.82 -15.75 -9.05
CA ASN A 470 19.00 -14.88 -9.10
C ASN A 470 18.75 -13.54 -8.40
N ARG A 471 17.86 -13.49 -7.41
CA ARG A 471 17.48 -12.25 -6.72
C ARG A 471 18.58 -11.66 -5.84
N PHE A 472 19.43 -12.53 -5.29
CA PHE A 472 20.42 -12.15 -4.27
C PHE A 472 21.82 -12.61 -4.67
N ARG A 473 22.83 -11.82 -4.29
CA ARG A 473 24.25 -12.11 -4.58
C ARG A 473 25.12 -11.81 -3.36
N ILE A 474 26.09 -12.70 -3.12
CA ILE A 474 27.12 -12.52 -2.08
C ILE A 474 27.89 -11.22 -2.35
N GLY A 475 28.11 -10.43 -1.30
CA GLY A 475 28.78 -9.12 -1.38
C GLY A 475 27.92 -7.97 -1.90
N ASN A 476 26.67 -8.24 -2.31
CA ASN A 476 25.78 -7.22 -2.87
C ASN A 476 24.38 -7.21 -2.24
N GLY A 477 23.89 -8.33 -1.72
CA GLY A 477 22.51 -8.44 -1.23
C GLY A 477 21.52 -8.52 -2.38
N LEU A 478 20.50 -7.67 -2.36
CA LEU A 478 19.46 -7.62 -3.40
C LEU A 478 20.02 -7.09 -4.73
N LEU A 479 19.83 -7.83 -5.82
CA LEU A 479 20.22 -7.38 -7.16
C LEU A 479 19.18 -6.44 -7.75
N ILE A 480 19.53 -5.17 -7.89
CA ILE A 480 18.68 -4.09 -8.38
C ILE A 480 19.11 -3.65 -9.79
N ASN A 481 18.14 -3.56 -10.71
CA ASN A 481 18.34 -3.14 -12.09
C ASN A 481 18.14 -1.61 -12.22
N TRP A 482 19.15 -0.85 -11.80
CA TRP A 482 19.10 0.60 -11.82
C TRP A 482 18.82 1.23 -13.19
N PRO A 483 19.40 0.76 -14.31
CA PRO A 483 19.07 1.31 -15.63
C PRO A 483 17.58 1.25 -15.94
N LEU A 484 16.93 0.10 -15.69
CA LEU A 484 15.50 -0.08 -15.94
C LEU A 484 14.65 0.75 -14.98
N ILE A 485 15.04 0.85 -13.71
CA ILE A 485 14.33 1.71 -12.75
C ILE A 485 14.37 3.17 -13.20
N GLN A 486 15.53 3.66 -13.67
CA GLN A 486 15.65 5.03 -14.17
C GLN A 486 14.80 5.27 -15.41
N GLU A 487 14.72 4.31 -16.33
CA GLU A 487 13.82 4.37 -17.48
C GLU A 487 12.36 4.59 -17.05
N TYR A 488 11.88 3.81 -16.08
CA TYR A 488 10.51 3.91 -15.58
C TYR A 488 10.28 5.18 -14.73
N LEU A 489 11.28 5.64 -13.98
CA LEU A 489 11.20 6.90 -13.24
C LEU A 489 11.17 8.12 -14.18
N ASN A 490 11.82 8.04 -15.33
CA ASN A 490 11.80 9.10 -16.34
C ASN A 490 10.59 9.00 -17.29
N PHE A 491 9.84 7.90 -17.24
CA PHE A 491 8.63 7.74 -18.04
C PHE A 491 7.55 8.74 -17.57
N GLU A 492 7.23 9.69 -18.44
CA GLU A 492 6.10 10.60 -18.31
C GLU A 492 4.96 10.09 -19.18
N ILE A 493 3.75 10.11 -18.60
CA ILE A 493 2.54 9.49 -19.16
C ILE A 493 1.82 10.46 -20.09
#